data_AF-A0A9N8ZDV5-F1
#
_entry.id   AF-A0A9N8ZDV5-F1
#
_cell.length_a   1.000
_cell.length_b   1.000
_cell.length_c   1.000
_cell.angle_alpha   90.00
_cell.angle_beta   90.00
_cell.angle_gamma   90.00
#
_symmetry.space_group_name_H-M   'P 1'
#
loop_
_entity.id
_entity.type
_entity.pdbx_description
1 polymer ?
#
loop_
_entity_poly.entity_id
_entity_poly.type
_entity_poly.pdbx_seq_one_letter_code
_entity_poly.pdbx_strand_id
1 'polypeptide(L)'
;MPEIKQFTLAEIASHNTRKSLYVAIHGKVYDVTYFIDEHPGGDEVLFEEAGRNATESFDDVGHSDEAHEILKRYYIGELKDVPTPSKAPIVSKAPTKSQSYTTPKAPQPKSSSNFGLLVPVGIFIAYIAYKYFVSSSE
;
A
#
# COMPACT_ATOMS: atom_id res chain seq x y z
N MET A 1 17.28 23.97 9.80
CA MET A 1 17.05 22.51 9.75
C MET A 1 15.82 22.32 8.91
N PRO A 2 15.83 21.49 7.84
CA PRO A 2 14.61 21.25 7.06
C PRO A 2 13.57 20.62 7.98
N GLU A 3 12.37 21.19 7.98
CA GLU A 3 11.24 20.67 8.75
C GLU A 3 10.82 19.33 8.13
N ILE A 4 10.96 18.25 8.88
CA ILE A 4 10.53 16.92 8.43
C ILE A 4 9.02 16.85 8.60
N LYS A 5 8.29 16.76 7.49
CA LYS A 5 6.84 16.62 7.50
C LYS A 5 6.47 15.25 8.07
N GLN A 6 5.49 15.22 8.97
CA GLN A 6 4.99 13.99 9.57
C GLN A 6 3.61 13.66 9.01
N PHE A 7 3.41 12.40 8.64
CA PHE A 7 2.18 11.89 8.06
C PHE A 7 1.63 10.74 8.89
N THR A 8 0.32 10.63 9.04
CA THR A 8 -0.32 9.45 9.63
C THR A 8 -0.74 8.44 8.55
N LEU A 9 -0.97 7.18 8.95
CA LEU A 9 -1.52 6.17 8.03
C LEU A 9 -2.88 6.60 7.44
N ALA A 10 -3.71 7.27 8.25
CA ALA A 10 -4.99 7.79 7.81
C ALA A 10 -4.85 8.90 6.75
N GLU A 11 -3.84 9.77 6.89
CA GLU A 11 -3.56 10.81 5.89
C GLU A 11 -3.11 10.19 4.58
N ILE A 12 -2.11 9.29 4.60
CA ILE A 12 -1.63 8.66 3.36
C ILE A 12 -2.70 7.78 2.69
N ALA A 13 -3.62 7.19 3.44
CA ALA A 13 -4.72 6.37 2.90
C ALA A 13 -5.62 7.14 1.92
N SER A 14 -5.67 8.47 2.04
CA SER A 14 -6.40 9.34 1.11
C SER A 14 -5.64 9.62 -0.19
N HIS A 15 -4.35 9.27 -0.24
CA HIS A 15 -3.45 9.47 -1.37
C HIS A 15 -3.24 8.14 -2.13
N ASN A 16 -4.32 7.66 -2.74
CA ASN A 16 -4.38 6.39 -3.46
C ASN A 16 -4.76 6.52 -4.94
N THR A 17 -4.47 7.67 -5.57
CA THR A 17 -4.87 7.96 -6.95
C THR A 17 -3.67 8.19 -7.85
N ARG A 18 -3.85 8.06 -9.17
CA ARG A 18 -2.81 8.36 -10.18
C ARG A 18 -2.18 9.75 -10.06
N LYS A 19 -2.90 10.73 -9.50
CA LYS A 19 -2.44 12.10 -9.33
C LYS A 19 -1.83 12.37 -7.96
N SER A 20 -1.98 11.42 -7.03
CA SER A 20 -1.47 11.53 -5.67
C SER A 20 -1.41 10.13 -5.07
N LEU A 21 -0.23 9.51 -5.17
CA LEU A 21 0.04 8.15 -4.73
C LEU A 21 1.18 8.17 -3.72
N TYR A 22 0.84 7.98 -2.45
CA TYR A 22 1.83 7.94 -1.37
C TYR A 22 1.99 6.52 -0.85
N VAL A 23 3.22 6.13 -0.57
CA VAL A 23 3.56 4.83 0.01
C VAL A 23 4.42 5.04 1.24
N ALA A 24 4.20 4.22 2.27
CA ALA A 24 5.04 4.21 3.46
C ALA A 24 5.97 2.98 3.45
N ILE A 25 7.28 3.20 3.49
CA ILE A 25 8.31 2.14 3.47
C ILE A 25 9.30 2.42 4.60
N HIS A 26 9.54 1.43 5.47
CA HIS A 26 10.41 1.53 6.65
C HIS A 26 10.15 2.78 7.54
N GLY A 27 8.88 3.15 7.72
CA GLY A 27 8.49 4.32 8.53
C GLY A 27 8.71 5.69 7.86
N LYS A 28 9.10 5.70 6.58
CA LYS A 28 9.23 6.90 5.75
C LYS A 28 8.12 6.94 4.72
N VAL A 29 7.70 8.15 4.33
CA VAL A 29 6.63 8.37 3.36
C VAL A 29 7.23 8.94 2.07
N TYR A 30 6.81 8.36 0.96
CA TYR A 30 7.31 8.65 -0.37
C TYR A 30 6.15 9.02 -1.30
N ASP A 31 6.34 10.08 -2.09
CA ASP A 31 5.44 10.48 -3.16
C ASP A 31 5.92 9.90 -4.49
N VAL A 32 5.36 8.75 -4.85
CA VAL A 32 5.73 8.03 -6.08
C VAL A 32 4.79 8.38 -7.24
N THR A 33 4.00 9.46 -7.14
CA THR A 33 3.03 9.87 -8.17
C THR A 33 3.66 10.00 -9.56
N TYR A 34 4.89 10.54 -9.64
CA TYR A 34 5.61 10.71 -10.90
C TYR A 34 6.37 9.47 -11.34
N PHE A 35 6.50 8.48 -10.47
CA PHE A 35 7.23 7.24 -10.72
C PHE A 35 6.32 6.10 -11.20
N ILE A 36 5.00 6.30 -11.21
CA ILE A 36 4.01 5.27 -11.56
C ILE A 36 4.31 4.64 -12.92
N ASP A 37 4.53 5.45 -13.95
CA ASP A 37 4.79 4.98 -15.32
C ASP A 37 6.26 4.52 -15.54
N GLU A 38 7.17 4.90 -14.63
CA GLU A 38 8.59 4.54 -14.70
C GLU A 38 8.93 3.31 -13.85
N HIS A 39 7.97 2.78 -13.08
CA HIS A 39 8.18 1.64 -12.21
C HIS A 39 8.33 0.34 -13.02
N PRO A 40 9.51 -0.34 -12.97
CA PRO A 40 9.74 -1.55 -13.76
C PRO A 40 8.80 -2.72 -13.42
N GLY A 41 8.21 -2.73 -12.22
CA GLY A 41 7.23 -3.72 -11.78
C GLY A 41 5.79 -3.44 -12.22
N GLY A 42 5.55 -2.35 -12.96
CA GLY A 42 4.22 -1.92 -13.40
C GLY A 42 3.48 -1.05 -12.39
N ASP A 43 2.40 -0.40 -12.83
CA ASP A 43 1.63 0.52 -12.00
C ASP A 43 0.64 -0.18 -11.04
N GLU A 44 0.16 -1.38 -11.39
CA GLU A 44 -0.81 -2.14 -10.60
C GLU A 44 -0.34 -2.36 -9.15
N VAL A 45 0.90 -2.81 -8.96
CA VAL A 45 1.47 -3.09 -7.63
C VAL A 45 1.62 -1.82 -6.78
N LEU A 46 1.86 -0.66 -7.42
CA LEU A 46 1.91 0.62 -6.72
C LEU A 46 0.52 1.05 -6.25
N PHE A 47 -0.54 0.77 -7.02
CA PHE A 47 -1.92 1.05 -6.62
C PHE A 47 -2.42 0.14 -5.50
N GLU A 48 -2.01 -1.12 -5.49
CA GLU A 48 -2.36 -2.07 -4.41
C GLU A 48 -1.79 -1.64 -3.06
N GLU A 49 -0.58 -1.09 -3.08
CA GLU A 49 0.15 -0.58 -1.92
C GLU A 49 -0.08 0.92 -1.64
N ALA A 50 -0.91 1.58 -2.46
CA ALA A 50 -1.14 3.01 -2.35
C ALA A 50 -1.87 3.36 -1.05
N GLY A 51 -1.36 4.39 -0.38
CA GLY A 51 -1.88 4.87 0.90
C GLY A 51 -1.71 3.88 2.06
N ARG A 52 -0.79 2.93 1.93
CA ARG A 52 -0.52 1.89 2.92
C ARG A 52 0.97 1.78 3.24
N ASN A 53 1.27 0.91 4.19
CA ASN A 53 2.63 0.53 4.51
C ASN A 53 3.07 -0.62 3.61
N ALA A 54 3.89 -0.28 2.62
CA ALA A 54 4.40 -1.18 1.58
C ALA A 54 5.76 -1.81 1.96
N THR A 55 6.17 -1.74 3.23
CA THR A 55 7.50 -2.21 3.66
C THR A 55 7.69 -3.69 3.38
N GLU A 56 6.67 -4.51 3.65
CA GLU A 56 6.73 -5.96 3.43
C GLU A 56 6.83 -6.27 1.94
N SER A 57 5.92 -5.72 1.13
CA SER A 57 5.90 -5.89 -0.33
C SER A 57 7.19 -5.39 -1.00
N PHE A 58 7.78 -4.31 -0.50
CA PHE A 58 9.03 -3.76 -1.04
C PHE A 58 10.25 -4.64 -0.74
N ASP A 59 10.34 -5.18 0.49
CA ASP A 59 11.44 -6.05 0.93
C ASP A 59 11.35 -7.46 0.31
N ASP A 60 10.13 -8.00 0.16
CA ASP A 60 9.87 -9.31 -0.46
C ASP A 60 10.30 -9.36 -1.93
N VAL A 61 10.08 -8.26 -2.67
CA VAL A 61 10.53 -8.14 -4.07
C VAL A 61 12.05 -8.09 -4.19
N GLY A 62 12.76 -7.60 -3.18
CA GLY A 62 14.22 -7.53 -3.19
C GLY A 62 14.78 -6.51 -4.19
N HIS A 63 14.37 -5.25 -4.07
CA HIS A 63 14.85 -4.15 -4.92
C HIS A 63 16.38 -3.95 -4.85
N SER A 64 16.98 -3.50 -5.97
CA SER A 64 18.43 -3.23 -6.05
C SER A 64 18.83 -1.95 -5.31
N ASP A 65 20.11 -1.79 -4.98
CA ASP A 65 20.62 -0.58 -4.31
C ASP A 65 20.29 0.71 -5.09
N GLU A 66 20.31 0.66 -6.41
CA GLU A 66 19.94 1.80 -7.27
C GLU A 66 18.46 2.17 -7.11
N ALA A 67 17.57 1.18 -6.99
CA ALA A 67 16.15 1.44 -6.73
C ALA A 67 15.94 2.12 -5.37
N HIS A 68 16.75 1.77 -4.36
CA HIS A 68 16.72 2.46 -3.07
C HIS A 68 17.20 3.92 -3.17
N GLU A 69 18.19 4.22 -4.02
CA GLU A 69 18.65 5.59 -4.29
C GLU A 69 17.57 6.41 -5.02
N ILE A 70 16.89 5.80 -5.99
CA ILE A 70 15.75 6.43 -6.68
C ILE A 70 14.62 6.73 -5.69
N LEU A 71 14.26 5.75 -4.84
CA LEU A 71 13.22 5.90 -3.81
C LEU A 71 13.48 7.10 -2.89
N LYS A 72 14.75 7.33 -2.50
CA LYS A 72 15.12 8.49 -1.65
C LYS A 72 14.77 9.84 -2.28
N ARG A 73 14.73 9.95 -3.61
CA ARG A 73 14.37 11.20 -4.31
C ARG A 73 12.91 11.57 -4.13
N TYR A 74 12.05 10.57 -3.90
CA TYR A 74 10.61 10.73 -3.72
C TYR A 74 10.22 10.89 -2.24
N TYR A 75 11.19 10.99 -1.33
CA TYR A 75 10.93 11.14 0.10
C TYR A 75 10.26 12.49 0.42
N ILE A 76 9.12 12.44 1.12
CA ILE A 76 8.37 13.65 1.51
C ILE A 76 8.26 13.83 3.02
N GLY A 77 8.53 12.79 3.83
CA GLY A 77 8.39 12.88 5.28
C GLY A 77 8.42 11.54 5.99
N GLU A 78 8.09 11.55 7.28
CA GLU A 78 8.08 10.33 8.12
C GLU A 78 6.68 9.99 8.63
N LEU A 79 6.46 8.70 8.86
CA LEU A 79 5.20 8.19 9.36
C LEU A 79 5.13 8.38 10.88
N LYS A 80 4.07 9.04 11.37
CA LYS A 80 3.86 9.39 12.79
C LYS A 80 3.52 8.19 13.68
N ASP A 81 3.07 7.10 13.07
CA ASP A 81 2.58 5.90 13.77
C ASP A 81 3.70 4.91 14.13
N VAL A 82 4.98 5.26 13.90
CA VAL A 82 6.06 4.55 14.58
C VAL A 82 6.11 5.04 16.03
N PRO A 83 5.86 4.19 17.04
CA PRO A 83 6.09 4.55 18.42
C PRO A 83 7.59 4.78 18.61
N THR A 84 8.04 6.02 18.43
CA THR A 84 9.40 6.43 18.73
C THR A 84 9.38 7.39 19.91
N PRO A 85 10.18 7.16 20.96
CA PRO A 85 10.39 8.15 21.99
C PRO A 85 11.11 9.35 21.34
N SER A 86 10.37 10.46 21.28
CA SER A 86 10.77 11.84 20.99
C SER A 86 12.28 12.15 20.92
N LYS A 87 12.69 12.73 19.78
CA LYS A 87 13.83 13.64 19.54
C LYS A 87 15.27 13.15 19.82
N ALA A 88 16.04 12.89 18.73
CA ALA A 88 17.42 13.39 18.46
C ALA A 88 18.05 12.61 17.28
N PRO A 89 18.99 13.20 16.50
CA PRO A 89 19.48 12.62 15.25
C PRO A 89 20.53 11.55 15.55
N ILE A 90 20.31 10.30 15.10
CA ILE A 90 21.34 9.26 15.20
C ILE A 90 21.50 8.59 13.83
N VAL A 91 22.52 9.09 13.13
CA VAL A 91 23.30 8.34 12.16
C VAL A 91 23.79 7.05 12.83
N SER A 92 23.44 5.89 12.27
CA SER A 92 24.34 4.73 12.02
C SER A 92 23.64 3.39 12.17
N LYS A 93 23.70 2.63 11.07
CA LYS A 93 23.89 1.17 10.98
C LYS A 93 22.83 0.26 11.61
N ALA A 94 22.20 -0.52 10.73
CA ALA A 94 21.63 -1.84 11.02
C ALA A 94 22.63 -2.74 11.79
N PRO A 95 22.24 -3.90 12.37
CA PRO A 95 20.93 -4.59 12.29
C PRO A 95 20.40 -5.08 13.65
N THR A 96 19.08 -5.02 13.90
CA THR A 96 18.50 -5.88 14.94
C THR A 96 17.04 -6.22 14.68
N LYS A 97 16.82 -7.48 14.31
CA LYS A 97 15.60 -8.25 14.58
C LYS A 97 15.02 -7.87 15.94
N SER A 98 13.77 -7.41 15.97
CA SER A 98 12.71 -7.88 16.87
C SER A 98 11.60 -6.84 16.96
N GLN A 99 10.40 -7.22 16.51
CA GLN A 99 9.07 -6.92 17.08
C GLN A 99 8.07 -7.48 16.06
N SER A 100 7.82 -8.80 16.01
CA SER A 100 6.84 -9.47 16.88
C SER A 100 5.70 -8.54 17.31
N TYR A 101 4.72 -8.31 16.44
CA TYR A 101 3.40 -7.85 16.85
C TYR A 101 2.67 -9.03 17.52
N THR A 102 2.99 -9.31 18.78
CA THR A 102 2.08 -10.05 19.64
C THR A 102 1.02 -9.07 20.15
N THR A 103 -0.06 -8.97 19.39
CA THR A 103 -1.29 -8.28 19.82
C THR A 103 -1.91 -9.07 20.98
N PRO A 104 -2.34 -8.42 22.09
CA PRO A 104 -3.06 -9.11 23.14
C PRO A 104 -4.43 -9.57 22.64
N LYS A 105 -4.72 -10.84 22.91
CA LYS A 105 -5.93 -11.59 22.61
C LYS A 105 -7.21 -10.90 23.13
N ALA A 106 -8.02 -10.37 22.22
CA ALA A 106 -9.48 -10.26 22.38
C ALA A 106 -10.14 -11.39 21.57
N PRO A 107 -11.22 -12.03 22.05
CA PRO A 107 -11.77 -13.21 21.41
C PRO A 107 -12.49 -12.82 20.11
N GLN A 108 -11.85 -13.03 18.97
CA GLN A 108 -12.46 -12.90 17.66
C GLN A 108 -13.32 -14.14 17.39
N PRO A 109 -14.66 -14.04 17.21
CA PRO A 109 -15.43 -15.14 16.67
C PRO A 109 -14.93 -15.44 15.24
N LYS A 110 -14.65 -16.72 14.98
CA LYS A 110 -14.27 -17.21 13.66
C LYS A 110 -15.43 -16.94 12.69
N SER A 111 -15.34 -15.87 11.90
CA SER A 111 -16.21 -15.67 10.73
C SER A 111 -15.34 -15.71 9.49
N SER A 112 -15.06 -16.94 9.05
CA SER A 112 -14.61 -17.23 7.69
C SER A 112 -15.73 -16.79 6.73
N SER A 113 -15.61 -15.58 6.20
CA SER A 113 -16.56 -15.03 5.23
C SER A 113 -15.85 -14.80 3.91
N ASN A 114 -15.80 -15.88 3.11
CA ASN A 114 -15.52 -15.84 1.68
C ASN A 114 -16.71 -15.17 0.94
N PHE A 115 -16.92 -13.87 1.16
CA PHE A 115 -18.11 -13.17 0.64
C PHE A 115 -17.72 -11.88 -0.08
N GLY A 116 -16.99 -12.01 -1.19
CA GLY A 116 -16.66 -10.89 -2.08
C GLY A 116 -16.61 -11.23 -3.57
N LEU A 117 -16.72 -12.52 -3.94
CA LEU A 117 -16.43 -12.99 -5.30
C LEU A 117 -17.66 -13.58 -6.05
N LEU A 118 -18.89 -13.23 -5.66
CA LEU A 118 -20.11 -13.78 -6.31
C LEU A 118 -21.04 -12.73 -6.92
N VAL A 119 -20.76 -11.44 -6.76
CA VAL A 119 -21.61 -10.38 -7.32
C VAL A 119 -21.32 -10.08 -8.81
N PRO A 120 -20.07 -10.03 -9.32
CA PRO A 120 -19.86 -9.68 -10.73
C PRO A 120 -20.18 -10.83 -11.71
N VAL A 121 -20.11 -12.10 -11.29
CA VAL A 121 -20.37 -13.27 -12.16
C VAL A 121 -21.86 -13.45 -12.44
N GLY A 122 -22.72 -13.23 -11.43
CA GLY A 122 -24.18 -13.36 -11.59
C GLY A 122 -24.78 -12.33 -12.55
N ILE A 123 -24.28 -11.09 -12.54
CA ILE A 123 -24.72 -10.02 -13.45
C ILE A 123 -24.30 -10.33 -14.89
N PHE A 124 -23.11 -10.89 -15.10
CA PHE A 124 -22.62 -11.26 -16.43
C PHE A 124 -23.44 -12.41 -17.05
N ILE A 125 -23.76 -13.46 -16.28
CA ILE A 125 -24.59 -14.57 -16.75
C ILE A 125 -26.03 -14.11 -17.06
N ALA A 126 -26.62 -13.26 -16.20
CA ALA A 126 -27.95 -12.71 -16.43
C ALA A 126 -28.00 -11.80 -17.67
N TYR A 127 -26.95 -11.01 -17.93
CA TYR A 127 -26.85 -10.16 -19.11
C TYR A 127 -26.76 -10.98 -20.41
N ILE A 128 -25.95 -12.06 -20.42
CA ILE A 128 -25.83 -12.95 -21.58
C ILE A 128 -27.18 -13.66 -21.86
N ALA A 129 -27.86 -14.15 -20.82
CA ALA A 129 -29.16 -14.79 -20.98
C ALA A 129 -30.23 -13.81 -21.50
N TYR A 130 -30.26 -12.58 -20.98
CA TYR A 130 -31.18 -11.53 -21.46
C TYR A 130 -30.94 -11.20 -22.94
N LYS A 131 -29.68 -11.04 -23.37
CA LYS A 131 -29.34 -10.80 -24.79
C LYS A 131 -29.81 -11.96 -25.68
N TYR A 132 -29.63 -13.20 -25.25
CA TYR A 132 -30.06 -14.37 -26.02
C TYR A 132 -31.58 -14.50 -26.12
N PHE A 133 -32.30 -14.23 -25.03
CA PHE A 133 -33.77 -14.30 -25.01
C PHE A 133 -34.42 -13.18 -25.84
N VAL A 134 -33.94 -11.94 -25.71
CA VAL A 134 -34.40 -10.81 -26.55
C VAL A 134 -34.11 -11.08 -28.02
N SER A 135 -32.92 -11.60 -28.35
CA SER A 135 -32.57 -11.93 -29.74
C SER A 135 -33.30 -13.15 -30.32
N SER A 136 -33.92 -13.99 -29.48
CA SER A 136 -34.71 -15.15 -29.91
C SER A 136 -36.21 -14.85 -30.01
N SER A 137 -36.62 -13.63 -29.63
CA SER A 137 -38.03 -13.17 -29.65
C SER A 137 -38.37 -12.31 -30.87
N GLU A 138 -37.41 -12.11 -31.78
CA GLU A 138 -37.56 -11.45 -33.09
C GLU A 138 -37.53 -12.46 -34.24
#